data_AF-A0A9D3WPD9-F1
#
_entry.id   AF-A0A9D3WPD9-F1
#
_cell.length_a   1.000
_cell.length_b   1.000
_cell.length_c   1.000
_cell.angle_alpha   90.00
_cell.angle_beta   90.00
_cell.angle_gamma   90.00
#
_symmetry.space_group_name_H-M   'P 1'
#
loop_
_entity.id
_entity.type
_entity.pdbx_description
1 polymer ?
#
loop_
_entity_poly.entity_id
_entity_poly.type
_entity_poly.pdbx_seq_one_letter_code
_entity_poly.pdbx_strand_id
1 'polypeptide(L)'
;MTLLSEYVRAHWREDTFFGYQFLNGVHPVMIRRCTELPCNFPVTPAMVASSLGESSSLQDELEKGNIFLADYKILEGVPANTINGYQQYIAAPLCLLHLQPSGELVPIAIQLSQCPGPDSPIFLPSDSEWDWILAKTWVRYAEFLVHEAVSHLLLTHLIDEAFALATLRQLPMCHPLFKLSSRIVLQ
;
A
#
# COMPACT_ATOMS: atom_id res chain seq x y z
N MET A 1 -10.92 8.82 22.05
CA MET A 1 -10.20 7.90 21.15
C MET A 1 -11.19 6.79 20.80
N THR A 2 -11.31 6.37 19.53
CA THR A 2 -12.23 5.27 19.17
C THR A 2 -11.60 3.92 19.56
N LEU A 3 -12.41 2.89 19.78
CA LEU A 3 -11.92 1.52 20.05
C LEU A 3 -10.91 1.05 18.99
N LEU A 4 -11.13 1.43 17.72
CA LEU A 4 -10.20 1.14 16.62
C LEU A 4 -8.84 1.83 16.82
N SER A 5 -8.82 3.12 17.15
CA SER A 5 -7.56 3.83 17.37
C SER A 5 -6.79 3.34 18.59
N GLU A 6 -7.48 2.83 19.62
CA GLU A 6 -6.85 2.15 20.77
C GLU A 6 -6.20 0.83 20.35
N TYR A 7 -6.89 0.04 19.52
CA TYR A 7 -6.35 -1.19 18.97
C TYR A 7 -5.11 -0.92 18.10
N VAL A 8 -5.18 0.05 17.18
CA VAL A 8 -4.03 0.45 16.34
C VAL A 8 -2.86 0.88 17.23
N ARG A 9 -3.10 1.72 18.25
CA ARG A 9 -2.05 2.16 19.17
C ARG A 9 -1.34 1.01 19.87
N ALA A 10 -2.07 -0.06 20.20
CA ALA A 10 -1.49 -1.23 20.85
C ALA A 10 -0.71 -2.14 19.88
N HIS A 11 -1.16 -2.28 18.62
CA HIS A 11 -0.67 -3.32 17.70
C HIS A 11 0.09 -2.78 16.46
N TRP A 12 0.26 -1.45 16.30
CA TRP A 12 0.87 -0.87 15.09
C TRP A 12 2.29 -1.35 14.77
N ARG A 13 3.02 -1.90 15.76
CA ARG A 13 4.36 -2.46 15.59
C ARG A 13 4.35 -3.89 15.05
N GLU A 14 3.24 -4.60 15.14
CA GLU A 14 3.14 -6.01 14.78
C GLU A 14 3.12 -6.18 13.26
N ASP A 15 3.89 -7.15 12.77
CA ASP A 15 3.98 -7.45 11.33
C ASP A 15 2.66 -8.01 10.79
N THR A 16 1.96 -8.81 11.59
CA THR A 16 0.63 -9.35 11.27
C THR A 16 -0.40 -8.23 11.13
N PHE A 17 -0.40 -7.26 12.04
CA PHE A 17 -1.30 -6.10 11.93
C PHE A 17 -0.90 -5.13 10.82
N PHE A 18 0.39 -4.98 10.54
CA PHE A 18 0.87 -4.22 9.37
C PHE A 18 0.36 -4.85 8.06
N GLY A 19 0.47 -6.17 7.92
CA GLY A 19 -0.01 -6.89 6.74
C GLY A 19 -1.54 -6.92 6.64
N TYR A 20 -2.23 -7.10 7.75
CA TYR A 20 -3.70 -7.05 7.83
C TYR A 20 -4.29 -5.79 7.21
N GLN A 21 -3.65 -4.63 7.40
CA GLN A 21 -4.12 -3.35 6.89
C GLN A 21 -4.12 -3.26 5.35
N PHE A 22 -3.35 -4.08 4.64
CA PHE A 22 -3.41 -4.16 3.17
C PHE A 22 -4.68 -4.85 2.65
N LEU A 23 -5.37 -5.62 3.49
CA LEU A 23 -6.57 -6.36 3.10
C LEU A 23 -7.84 -5.76 3.73
N ASN A 24 -7.73 -5.28 4.96
CA ASN A 24 -8.86 -4.87 5.79
C ASN A 24 -8.68 -3.47 6.40
N GLY A 25 -7.63 -2.75 6.01
CA GLY A 25 -7.41 -1.37 6.43
C GLY A 25 -8.22 -0.38 5.61
N VAL A 26 -7.86 0.90 5.72
CA VAL A 26 -8.54 1.99 5.00
C VAL A 26 -8.27 2.00 3.49
N HIS A 27 -7.18 1.36 3.05
CA HIS A 27 -6.76 1.37 1.65
C HIS A 27 -6.42 -0.04 1.10
N PRO A 28 -7.40 -0.95 0.99
CA PRO A 28 -7.17 -2.35 0.66
C PRO A 28 -7.07 -2.62 -0.85
N VAL A 29 -6.38 -1.75 -1.61
CA VAL A 29 -6.36 -1.80 -3.09
C VAL A 29 -4.96 -1.81 -3.71
N MET A 30 -3.90 -1.65 -2.91
CA MET A 30 -2.52 -1.61 -3.41
C MET A 30 -1.86 -2.98 -3.55
N ILE A 31 -2.28 -3.96 -2.76
CA ILE A 31 -1.65 -5.27 -2.73
C ILE A 31 -2.03 -6.10 -3.95
N ARG A 32 -1.04 -6.76 -4.54
CA ARG A 32 -1.21 -7.71 -5.63
C ARG A 32 -0.37 -8.96 -5.41
N ARG A 33 -0.85 -10.11 -5.88
CA ARG A 33 -0.04 -11.34 -5.90
C ARG A 33 1.17 -11.12 -6.81
N CYS A 34 2.35 -11.50 -6.32
CA CYS A 34 3.62 -11.40 -7.03
C CYS A 34 3.96 -12.77 -7.60
N THR A 35 4.06 -12.87 -8.93
CA THR A 35 4.48 -14.10 -9.62
C THR A 35 5.96 -14.08 -9.98
N GLU A 36 6.54 -12.89 -10.07
CA GLU A 36 7.95 -12.64 -10.35
C GLU A 36 8.35 -11.33 -9.65
N LEU A 37 9.55 -11.31 -9.07
CA LEU A 37 10.06 -10.10 -8.44
C LEU A 37 10.41 -9.03 -9.48
N PRO A 38 10.05 -7.75 -9.25
CA PRO A 38 10.49 -6.66 -10.11
C PRO A 38 12.02 -6.59 -10.18
N CYS A 39 12.57 -6.30 -11.37
CA CYS A 39 14.02 -6.22 -11.57
C CYS A 39 14.69 -5.11 -10.73
N ASN A 40 13.92 -4.09 -10.34
CA ASN A 40 14.36 -3.01 -9.47
C ASN A 40 14.18 -3.30 -7.96
N PHE A 41 13.78 -4.53 -7.60
CA PHE A 41 13.66 -4.99 -6.22
C PHE A 41 14.47 -6.28 -6.01
N PRO A 42 15.80 -6.19 -5.87
CA PRO A 42 16.71 -7.33 -5.87
C PRO A 42 16.73 -8.10 -4.53
N VAL A 43 15.55 -8.52 -4.05
CA VAL A 43 15.42 -9.42 -2.90
C VAL A 43 15.99 -10.78 -3.26
N THR A 44 16.90 -11.28 -2.44
CA THR A 44 17.50 -12.61 -2.64
C THR A 44 16.84 -13.65 -1.73
N PRO A 45 16.87 -14.95 -2.10
CA PRO A 45 16.35 -16.01 -1.23
C PRO A 45 16.98 -16.01 0.17
N ALA A 46 18.28 -15.68 0.28
CA ALA A 46 18.98 -15.62 1.56
C ALA A 46 18.44 -14.53 2.50
N MET A 47 17.99 -13.40 1.95
CA MET A 47 17.47 -12.28 2.74
C MET A 47 16.17 -12.62 3.45
N VAL A 48 15.30 -13.40 2.80
CA VAL A 48 13.95 -13.71 3.31
C VAL A 48 13.83 -15.11 3.90
N ALA A 49 14.90 -15.92 3.86
CA ALA A 49 14.88 -17.32 4.32
C ALA A 49 14.34 -17.46 5.75
N SER A 50 14.73 -16.57 6.66
CA SER A 50 14.24 -16.57 8.06
C SER A 50 12.73 -16.34 8.17
N SER A 51 12.16 -15.58 7.23
CA SER A 51 10.72 -15.26 7.22
C SER A 51 9.88 -16.37 6.58
N LEU A 52 10.46 -17.16 5.66
CA LEU A 52 9.77 -18.25 4.95
C LEU A 52 9.87 -19.59 5.70
N GLY A 53 10.84 -19.72 6.61
CA GLY A 53 11.13 -20.96 7.35
C GLY A 53 11.98 -21.96 6.55
N GLU A 54 12.50 -22.98 7.22
CA GLU A 54 13.43 -23.95 6.63
C GLU A 54 12.79 -24.87 5.58
N SER A 55 11.47 -24.97 5.55
CA SER A 55 10.72 -25.90 4.71
C SER A 55 10.38 -25.36 3.32
N SER A 56 10.75 -24.12 2.99
CA SER A 56 10.39 -23.49 1.71
C SER A 56 11.45 -22.52 1.24
N SER A 57 11.44 -22.21 -0.06
CA SER A 57 12.24 -21.16 -0.66
C SER A 57 11.38 -20.02 -1.20
N LEU A 58 12.01 -18.88 -1.49
CA LEU A 58 11.33 -17.75 -2.13
C LEU A 58 10.70 -18.14 -3.47
N GLN A 59 11.38 -18.99 -4.25
CA GLN A 59 10.86 -19.49 -5.52
C GLN A 59 9.61 -20.37 -5.32
N ASP A 60 9.66 -21.28 -4.34
CA ASP A 60 8.51 -22.15 -4.05
C ASP A 60 7.29 -21.34 -3.61
N GLU A 61 7.48 -20.31 -2.77
CA GLU A 61 6.38 -19.45 -2.30
C GLU A 61 5.83 -18.54 -3.40
N LEU A 62 6.66 -18.09 -4.35
CA LEU A 62 6.20 -17.40 -5.56
C LEU A 62 5.33 -18.32 -6.43
N GLU A 63 5.77 -19.55 -6.66
CA GLU A 63 5.04 -20.55 -7.46
C GLU A 63 3.73 -20.98 -6.82
N LYS A 64 3.70 -21.14 -5.49
CA LYS A 64 2.48 -21.39 -4.72
C LYS A 64 1.52 -20.18 -4.73
N GLY A 65 2.01 -19.00 -5.08
CA GLY A 65 1.22 -17.76 -5.08
C GLY A 65 1.03 -17.16 -3.69
N ASN A 66 1.93 -17.44 -2.76
CA ASN A 66 1.90 -16.95 -1.38
C ASN A 66 2.68 -15.64 -1.19
N ILE A 67 3.37 -15.15 -2.22
CA ILE A 67 4.10 -13.89 -2.19
C ILE A 67 3.26 -12.78 -2.82
N PHE A 68 3.24 -11.62 -2.17
CA PHE A 68 2.50 -10.44 -2.56
C PHE A 68 3.40 -9.21 -2.57
N LEU A 69 3.04 -8.22 -3.37
CA LEU A 69 3.77 -6.98 -3.53
C LEU A 69 2.81 -5.80 -3.42
N ALA A 70 3.18 -4.81 -2.61
CA ALA A 70 2.64 -3.45 -2.69
C ALA A 70 3.73 -2.53 -3.27
N ASP A 71 3.44 -1.91 -4.41
CA ASP A 71 4.38 -1.10 -5.19
C ASP A 71 3.88 0.34 -5.30
N TYR A 72 4.63 1.27 -4.70
CA TYR A 72 4.29 2.68 -4.61
C TYR A 72 5.03 3.54 -5.64
N LYS A 73 5.38 2.95 -6.80
CA LYS A 73 6.03 3.67 -7.91
C LYS A 73 5.32 4.96 -8.34
N ILE A 74 4.01 5.07 -8.15
CA ILE A 74 3.24 6.30 -8.43
C ILE A 74 3.75 7.54 -7.67
N LEU A 75 4.47 7.34 -6.55
CA LEU A 75 5.06 8.41 -5.76
C LEU A 75 6.49 8.79 -6.23
N GLU A 76 7.06 8.06 -7.18
CA GLU A 76 8.40 8.36 -7.71
C GLU A 76 8.43 9.75 -8.36
N GLY A 77 9.35 10.60 -7.90
CA GLY A 77 9.51 11.96 -8.42
C GLY A 77 8.46 12.97 -7.95
N VAL A 78 7.52 12.59 -7.10
CA VAL A 78 6.56 13.52 -6.51
C VAL A 78 7.31 14.50 -5.60
N PRO A 79 7.19 15.83 -5.82
CA PRO A 79 7.89 16.81 -5.00
C PRO A 79 7.31 16.82 -3.58
N ALA A 80 8.18 16.75 -2.58
CA ALA A 80 7.77 16.84 -1.19
C ALA A 80 7.48 18.29 -0.78
N ASN A 81 6.46 18.48 0.06
CA ASN A 81 6.04 19.80 0.53
C ASN A 81 6.99 20.37 1.61
N THR A 82 6.83 21.65 1.92
CA THR A 82 7.36 22.29 3.13
C THR A 82 6.21 22.61 4.08
N ILE A 83 6.24 22.09 5.30
CA ILE A 83 5.20 22.32 6.31
C ILE A 83 5.82 23.11 7.46
N ASN A 84 5.23 24.27 7.79
CA ASN A 84 5.73 25.17 8.85
C ASN A 84 7.22 25.54 8.70
N GLY A 85 7.70 25.67 7.45
CA GLY A 85 9.10 25.98 7.13
C GLY A 85 10.04 24.76 7.15
N TYR A 86 9.55 23.55 7.45
CA TYR A 86 10.35 22.33 7.46
C TYR A 86 10.14 21.49 6.20
N GLN A 87 11.24 21.11 5.56
CA GLN A 87 11.23 20.20 4.41
C GLN A 87 10.65 18.84 4.83
N GLN A 88 9.64 18.38 4.08
CA GLN A 88 9.11 17.03 4.21
C GLN A 88 9.78 16.11 3.19
N TYR A 89 9.55 14.81 3.29
CA TYR A 89 10.14 13.82 2.37
C TYR A 89 9.07 12.81 1.96
N ILE A 90 9.23 12.22 0.77
CA ILE A 90 8.34 11.20 0.22
C ILE A 90 9.23 10.04 -0.25
N ALA A 91 8.82 8.82 0.08
CA ALA A 91 9.41 7.59 -0.41
C ALA A 91 8.48 6.96 -1.47
N ALA A 92 9.03 6.15 -2.36
CA ALA A 92 8.28 5.35 -3.34
C ALA A 92 8.57 3.86 -3.14
N PRO A 93 8.12 3.27 -2.00
CA PRO A 93 8.58 1.97 -1.57
C PRO A 93 8.05 0.79 -2.40
N LEU A 94 8.77 -0.32 -2.30
CA LEU A 94 8.36 -1.67 -2.67
C LEU A 94 8.29 -2.50 -1.38
N CYS A 95 7.13 -3.12 -1.11
CA CYS A 95 6.92 -3.94 0.08
C CYS A 95 6.53 -5.36 -0.33
N LEU A 96 7.39 -6.33 -0.03
CA LEU A 96 7.14 -7.75 -0.25
C LEU A 96 6.45 -8.34 0.99
N LEU A 97 5.38 -9.10 0.77
CA LEU A 97 4.64 -9.77 1.83
C LEU A 97 4.52 -11.27 1.55
N HIS A 98 4.43 -12.06 2.62
CA HIS A 98 4.21 -13.50 2.58
C HIS A 98 2.92 -13.86 3.30
N LEU A 99 2.07 -14.64 2.63
CA LEU A 99 0.92 -15.29 3.24
C LEU A 99 1.37 -16.59 3.90
N GLN A 100 1.45 -16.57 5.23
CA GLN A 100 1.88 -17.71 6.02
C GLN A 100 0.79 -18.79 6.06
N PRO A 101 1.16 -20.07 6.33
CA PRO A 101 0.20 -21.15 6.51
C PRO A 101 -0.84 -20.91 7.63
N SER A 102 -0.53 -20.03 8.60
CA SER A 102 -1.48 -19.58 9.63
C SER A 102 -2.65 -18.76 9.07
N GLY A 103 -2.54 -18.28 7.82
CA GLY A 103 -3.48 -17.36 7.19
C GLY A 103 -3.11 -15.89 7.40
N GLU A 104 -2.01 -15.60 8.10
CA GLU A 104 -1.53 -14.25 8.33
C GLU A 104 -0.66 -13.77 7.17
N LEU A 105 -0.92 -12.55 6.72
CA LEU A 105 -0.08 -11.87 5.74
C LEU A 105 0.91 -10.99 6.50
N VAL A 106 2.22 -11.18 6.26
CA VAL A 106 3.28 -10.43 6.96
C VAL A 106 4.30 -9.83 5.97
N PRO A 107 4.84 -8.63 6.25
CA PRO A 107 5.93 -8.06 5.46
C PRO A 107 7.24 -8.84 5.67
N ILE A 108 7.97 -9.10 4.58
CA ILE A 108 9.23 -9.85 4.61
C ILE A 108 10.42 -9.09 4.02
N ALA A 109 10.18 -8.05 3.22
CA ALA A 109 11.22 -7.17 2.71
C ALA A 109 10.64 -5.80 2.29
N ILE A 110 11.37 -4.72 2.54
CA ILE A 110 10.98 -3.35 2.15
C ILE A 110 12.17 -2.63 1.53
N GLN A 111 12.00 -2.07 0.32
CA GLN A 111 12.92 -1.10 -0.28
C GLN A 111 12.23 0.25 -0.35
N LEU A 112 12.84 1.33 0.13
CA LEU A 112 12.19 2.65 0.22
C LEU A 112 12.26 3.49 -1.07
N SER A 113 13.07 3.06 -2.05
CA SER A 113 13.21 3.69 -3.36
C SER A 113 12.88 2.71 -4.47
N GLN A 114 12.52 3.25 -5.63
CA GLN A 114 12.38 2.48 -6.88
C GLN A 114 13.73 2.15 -7.53
N CYS A 115 14.81 2.84 -7.15
CA CYS A 115 16.16 2.61 -7.68
C CYS A 115 17.01 1.87 -6.64
N PRO A 116 17.39 0.60 -6.88
CA PRO A 116 18.23 -0.15 -5.94
C PRO A 116 19.66 0.42 -5.92
N GLY A 117 20.33 0.29 -4.78
CA GLY A 117 21.71 0.77 -4.62
C GLY A 117 22.14 0.78 -3.15
N PRO A 118 23.42 1.12 -2.87
CA PRO A 118 23.94 1.18 -1.51
C PRO A 118 23.18 2.16 -0.61
N ASP A 119 22.65 3.25 -1.19
CA ASP A 119 21.85 4.27 -0.48
C ASP A 119 20.36 3.91 -0.37
N SER A 120 19.93 2.79 -0.96
CA SER A 120 18.57 2.27 -0.88
C SER A 120 18.60 0.81 -0.43
N PRO A 121 18.96 0.55 0.84
CA PRO A 121 18.98 -0.80 1.37
C PRO A 121 17.58 -1.43 1.31
N ILE A 122 17.57 -2.76 1.28
CA ILE A 122 16.36 -3.56 1.50
C ILE A 122 16.34 -3.90 2.98
N PHE A 123 15.36 -3.36 3.68
CA PHE A 123 15.11 -3.63 5.10
C PHE A 123 14.37 -4.95 5.26
N LEU A 124 14.72 -5.69 6.31
CA LEU A 124 14.20 -7.01 6.63
C LEU A 124 13.67 -7.05 8.07
N PRO A 125 12.73 -7.95 8.41
CA PRO A 125 12.29 -8.16 9.79
C PRO A 125 13.41 -8.57 10.76
N SER A 126 14.52 -9.09 10.22
CA SER A 126 15.72 -9.50 10.97
C SER A 126 16.70 -8.34 11.26
N ASP A 127 16.46 -7.16 10.69
CA ASP A 127 17.24 -5.96 11.02
C ASP A 127 16.93 -5.46 12.44
N SER A 128 17.60 -4.37 12.86
CA SER A 128 17.32 -3.79 14.17
C SER A 128 15.85 -3.36 14.28
N GLU A 129 15.27 -3.43 15.49
CA GLU A 129 13.85 -3.11 15.73
C GLU A 129 13.45 -1.77 15.10
N TRP A 130 14.30 -0.76 15.27
CA TRP A 130 13.99 0.60 14.81
C TRP A 130 14.20 0.80 13.31
N ASP A 131 15.13 0.09 12.68
CA ASP A 131 15.26 0.11 11.22
C ASP A 131 14.02 -0.48 10.56
N TRP A 132 13.54 -1.62 11.07
CA TRP A 132 12.34 -2.28 10.56
C TRP A 132 11.06 -1.47 10.81
N ILE A 133 10.90 -0.93 12.02
CA ILE A 133 9.77 -0.03 12.34
C ILE A 133 9.78 1.20 11.44
N LEU A 134 10.94 1.80 11.19
CA LEU A 134 11.05 2.97 10.32
C LEU A 134 10.69 2.63 8.87
N ALA A 135 11.19 1.51 8.33
CA ALA A 135 10.85 1.06 6.98
C ALA A 135 9.34 0.83 6.81
N LYS A 136 8.69 0.15 7.76
CA LYS A 136 7.24 -0.03 7.78
C LYS A 136 6.49 1.30 7.88
N THR A 137 6.98 2.24 8.68
CA THR A 137 6.37 3.57 8.83
C THR A 137 6.38 4.33 7.50
N TRP A 138 7.49 4.26 6.75
CA TRP A 138 7.56 4.85 5.40
C TRP A 138 6.60 4.21 4.41
N VAL A 139 6.39 2.88 4.48
CA VAL A 139 5.35 2.21 3.67
C VAL A 139 3.96 2.69 4.06
N ARG A 140 3.64 2.83 5.35
CA ARG A 140 2.34 3.36 5.79
C ARG A 140 2.14 4.82 5.38
N TYR A 141 3.21 5.62 5.37
CA TYR A 141 3.15 6.99 4.88
C TYR A 141 2.89 7.06 3.37
N ALA A 142 3.57 6.23 2.57
CA ALA A 142 3.30 6.10 1.14
C ALA A 142 1.86 5.64 0.88
N GLU A 143 1.37 4.66 1.64
CA GLU A 143 -0.03 4.21 1.62
C GLU A 143 -1.01 5.36 1.86
N PHE A 144 -0.76 6.16 2.90
CA PHE A 144 -1.60 7.31 3.22
C PHE A 144 -1.66 8.32 2.07
N LEU A 145 -0.52 8.63 1.45
CA LEU A 145 -0.47 9.56 0.32
C LEU A 145 -1.30 9.06 -0.87
N VAL A 146 -1.15 7.78 -1.24
CA VAL A 146 -1.91 7.19 -2.36
C VAL A 146 -3.39 7.05 -2.01
N HIS A 147 -3.70 6.62 -0.79
CA HIS A 147 -5.07 6.55 -0.30
C HIS A 147 -5.79 7.88 -0.46
N GLU A 148 -5.26 8.95 0.13
CA GLU A 148 -5.96 10.24 0.14
C GLU A 148 -6.02 10.88 -1.24
N ALA A 149 -4.89 10.92 -1.96
CA ALA A 149 -4.83 11.66 -3.23
C ALA A 149 -5.48 10.89 -4.39
N VAL A 150 -5.28 9.58 -4.45
CA VAL A 150 -5.69 8.77 -5.61
C VAL A 150 -7.01 8.05 -5.31
N SER A 151 -7.00 7.12 -4.36
CA SER A 151 -8.16 6.25 -4.18
C SER A 151 -9.37 6.98 -3.59
N HIS A 152 -9.13 7.89 -2.65
CA HIS A 152 -10.17 8.70 -2.04
C HIS A 152 -10.48 9.90 -2.93
N LEU A 153 -9.62 10.91 -3.04
CA LEU A 153 -9.98 12.14 -3.75
C LEU A 153 -10.25 11.92 -5.25
N LEU A 154 -9.29 11.38 -6.00
CA LEU A 154 -9.43 11.26 -7.45
C LEU A 154 -10.48 10.22 -7.85
N LEU A 155 -10.36 8.99 -7.36
CA LEU A 155 -11.15 7.85 -7.86
C LEU A 155 -12.55 7.75 -7.27
N THR A 156 -12.87 8.50 -6.20
CA THR A 156 -14.24 8.64 -5.72
C THR A 156 -14.77 10.05 -6.02
N HIS A 157 -14.34 11.06 -5.26
CA HIS A 157 -14.94 12.40 -5.35
C HIS A 157 -14.86 13.04 -6.74
N LEU A 158 -13.68 13.12 -7.35
CA LEU A 158 -13.51 13.85 -8.62
C LEU A 158 -14.15 13.12 -9.81
N ILE A 159 -14.11 11.78 -9.82
CA ILE A 159 -14.79 10.98 -10.84
C ILE A 159 -16.32 11.10 -10.69
N ASP A 160 -16.84 11.00 -9.47
CA ASP A 160 -18.28 11.11 -9.22
C ASP A 160 -18.80 12.53 -9.55
N GLU A 161 -18.02 13.57 -9.27
CA GLU A 161 -18.32 14.94 -9.68
C GLU A 161 -18.43 15.07 -11.21
N ALA A 162 -17.51 14.44 -11.96
CA ALA A 162 -17.55 14.44 -13.41
C ALA A 162 -18.83 13.77 -13.94
N PHE A 163 -19.27 12.66 -13.34
CA PHE A 163 -20.53 12.00 -13.67
C PHE A 163 -21.75 12.86 -13.30
N ALA A 164 -21.72 13.55 -12.16
CA ALA A 164 -22.76 14.49 -11.74
C ALA A 164 -22.93 15.62 -12.74
N LEU A 165 -21.84 16.28 -13.14
CA LEU A 165 -21.85 17.36 -14.11
C LEU A 165 -22.33 16.90 -15.49
N ALA A 166 -21.89 15.73 -15.95
CA ALA A 166 -22.37 15.16 -17.21
C ALA A 166 -23.88 14.87 -17.16
N THR A 167 -24.35 14.27 -16.07
CA THR A 167 -25.77 13.96 -15.86
C THR A 167 -26.62 15.22 -15.88
N LEU A 168 -26.25 16.26 -15.11
CA LEU A 168 -26.99 17.52 -15.04
C LEU A 168 -27.02 18.29 -16.35
N ARG A 169 -25.92 18.25 -17.11
CA ARG A 169 -25.78 19.06 -18.34
C ARG A 169 -26.37 18.40 -19.58
N GLN A 170 -26.38 17.06 -19.63
CA GLN A 170 -26.69 16.34 -20.87
C GLN A 170 -27.96 15.48 -20.79
N LEU A 171 -28.49 15.20 -19.60
CA LEU A 171 -29.68 14.36 -19.45
C LEU A 171 -30.85 15.19 -18.92
N PRO A 172 -31.97 15.32 -19.66
CA PRO A 172 -33.15 16.02 -19.14
C PRO A 172 -33.79 15.23 -17.99
N MET A 173 -34.52 15.92 -17.10
CA MET A 173 -35.13 15.31 -15.90
C MET A 173 -36.11 14.15 -16.19
N CYS A 174 -36.67 14.09 -17.39
CA CYS A 174 -37.54 13.00 -17.83
C CYS A 174 -36.75 11.76 -18.30
N HIS A 175 -35.46 11.89 -18.60
CA HIS A 175 -34.62 10.82 -19.10
C HIS A 175 -34.45 9.72 -18.03
N PRO A 176 -34.62 8.43 -18.37
CA PRO A 176 -34.49 7.34 -17.40
C PRO A 176 -33.13 7.32 -16.68
N LEU A 177 -32.02 7.56 -17.41
CA LEU A 177 -30.69 7.66 -16.80
C LEU A 177 -30.55 8.84 -15.84
N PHE A 178 -31.20 9.99 -16.10
CA PHE A 178 -31.20 11.09 -15.13
C PHE A 178 -31.87 10.64 -13.83
N LYS A 179 -33.03 9.97 -13.91
CA LYS A 179 -33.77 9.50 -12.72
C LYS A 179 -32.99 8.47 -11.91
N LEU A 180 -32.18 7.64 -12.57
CA LEU A 180 -31.31 6.67 -11.91
C LEU A 180 -30.09 7.35 -11.29
N SER A 181 -29.31 8.07 -12.09
CA SER A 181 -28.02 8.64 -11.69
C SER A 181 -28.18 9.78 -10.67
N SER A 182 -29.22 10.61 -10.77
CA SER A 182 -29.46 11.70 -9.81
C SER A 182 -29.61 11.24 -8.35
N ARG A 183 -29.95 9.97 -8.10
CA ARG A 183 -30.01 9.41 -6.75
C ARG A 183 -28.65 8.97 -6.21
N ILE A 184 -27.66 8.83 -7.10
CA ILE A 184 -26.34 8.26 -6.81
C ILE A 184 -25.30 9.38 -6.74
N VAL A 185 -25.33 10.33 -7.68
CA VAL A 185 -24.25 11.33 -7.85
C VAL A 185 -24.62 12.74 -7.40
N LEU A 186 -25.84 12.98 -6.91
CA LEU A 186 -26.31 14.31 -6.47
C LEU A 186 -26.77 14.35 -5.00
N GLN A 187 -26.37 13.35 -4.19
CA GLN A 187 -26.56 13.34 -2.73
C GLN A 187 -25.24 13.65 -2.04
#